data_AF-A0A6I9N6U7-F1
#
_entry.id   AF-A0A6I9N6U7-F1
#
_cell.length_a   1.000
_cell.length_b   1.000
_cell.length_c   1.000
_cell.angle_alpha   90.00
_cell.angle_beta   90.00
_cell.angle_gamma   90.00
#
_symmetry.space_group_name_H-M   'P 1'
#
loop_
_entity.id
_entity.type
_entity.pdbx_description
1 polymer ?
#
loop_
_entity_poly.entity_id
_entity_poly.type
_entity_poly.pdbx_seq_one_letter_code
_entity_poly.pdbx_strand_id
1 'polypeptide(L)'
;MSQRQIIQVFEQYQKSRMQFVQTVADLAARPQNIEMLQNAGVMTLLRPLMLDSVPGIQQTAALALGRLADHSDSLAEAVVREDILPQLVLSLASQNVSLSSLRLT
;
A
#
# COMPACT_ATOMS: atom_id res chain seq x y z
N MET A 1 -31.54 -5.25 -11.54
CA MET A 1 -31.02 -6.04 -10.39
C MET A 1 -29.52 -6.28 -10.51
N SER A 2 -29.02 -6.83 -11.62
CA SER A 2 -27.60 -7.14 -11.84
C SER A 2 -26.65 -5.92 -11.75
N GLN A 3 -27.03 -4.76 -12.27
CA GLN A 3 -26.17 -3.56 -12.27
C GLN A 3 -25.75 -3.11 -10.85
N ARG A 4 -26.69 -3.10 -9.88
CA ARG A 4 -26.39 -2.74 -8.48
C ARG A 4 -25.46 -3.77 -7.84
N GLN A 5 -25.68 -5.04 -8.10
CA GLN A 5 -24.84 -6.12 -7.59
C GLN A 5 -23.41 -6.02 -8.15
N ILE A 6 -23.27 -5.72 -9.45
CA ILE A 6 -21.95 -5.50 -10.08
C ILE A 6 -21.21 -4.36 -9.37
N ILE A 7 -21.85 -3.20 -9.19
CA ILE A 7 -21.24 -2.04 -8.51
C ILE A 7 -20.80 -2.41 -7.09
N GLN A 8 -21.68 -3.08 -6.32
CA GLN A 8 -21.38 -3.51 -4.95
C GLN A 8 -20.16 -4.43 -4.85
N VAL A 9 -19.95 -5.32 -5.83
CA VAL A 9 -18.78 -6.22 -5.84
C VAL A 9 -17.48 -5.41 -5.97
N PHE A 10 -17.44 -4.42 -6.86
CA PHE A 10 -16.25 -3.56 -7.04
C PHE A 10 -16.01 -2.66 -5.82
N GLU A 11 -17.06 -2.05 -5.27
CA GLU A 11 -16.95 -1.22 -4.06
C GLU A 11 -16.45 -2.03 -2.86
N GLN A 12 -16.98 -3.24 -2.67
CA GLN A 12 -16.56 -4.12 -1.59
C GLN A 12 -15.09 -4.54 -1.76
N TYR A 13 -14.67 -4.88 -2.98
CA TYR A 13 -13.27 -5.22 -3.25
C TYR A 13 -12.32 -4.06 -2.95
N GLN A 14 -12.67 -2.83 -3.36
CA GLN A 14 -11.89 -1.65 -3.04
C GLN A 14 -11.82 -1.40 -1.52
N LYS A 15 -12.95 -1.51 -0.82
CA LYS A 15 -13.01 -1.34 0.63
C LYS A 15 -12.17 -2.39 1.37
N SER A 16 -12.26 -3.65 0.96
CA SER A 16 -11.48 -4.74 1.53
C SER A 16 -9.97 -4.55 1.33
N ARG A 17 -9.53 -4.09 0.15
CA ARG A 17 -8.12 -3.75 -0.09
C ARG A 17 -7.64 -2.63 0.84
N MET A 18 -8.42 -1.54 0.96
CA MET A 18 -8.09 -0.44 1.87
C MET A 18 -7.99 -0.91 3.33
N GLN A 19 -8.98 -1.68 3.79
CA GLN A 19 -8.99 -2.20 5.16
C GLN A 19 -7.79 -3.13 5.41
N PHE A 20 -7.43 -3.96 4.44
CA PHE A 20 -6.26 -4.84 4.52
C PHE A 20 -4.97 -4.04 4.72
N VAL A 21 -4.68 -3.07 3.85
CA VAL A 21 -3.42 -2.29 3.95
C VAL A 21 -3.34 -1.49 5.24
N GLN A 22 -4.45 -0.91 5.71
CA GLN A 22 -4.51 -0.20 6.98
C GLN A 22 -4.20 -1.12 8.16
N THR A 23 -4.87 -2.28 8.21
CA THR A 23 -4.69 -3.25 9.29
C THR A 23 -3.25 -3.78 9.31
N VAL A 24 -2.68 -4.09 8.14
CA VAL A 24 -1.28 -4.53 8.05
C VAL A 24 -0.32 -3.44 8.48
N ALA A 25 -0.54 -2.18 8.08
CA ALA A 25 0.29 -1.06 8.51
C ALA A 25 0.27 -0.91 10.04
N ASP A 26 -0.90 -1.01 10.66
CA ASP A 26 -1.06 -0.88 12.11
C ASP A 26 -0.42 -2.05 12.87
N LEU A 27 -0.57 -3.28 12.36
CA LEU A 27 0.09 -4.44 12.93
C LEU A 27 1.62 -4.36 12.80
N ALA A 28 2.11 -3.89 11.66
CA ALA A 28 3.54 -3.70 11.39
C ALA A 28 4.15 -2.55 12.21
N ALA A 29 3.34 -1.69 12.85
CA ALA A 29 3.86 -0.68 13.77
C ALA A 29 4.42 -1.29 15.08
N ARG A 30 4.25 -2.60 15.30
CA ARG A 30 4.76 -3.30 16.47
C ARG A 30 5.75 -4.40 16.04
N PRO A 31 7.02 -4.35 16.49
CA PRO A 31 8.05 -5.30 16.03
C PRO A 31 7.73 -6.77 16.34
N GLN A 32 7.00 -7.03 17.42
CA GLN A 32 6.55 -8.39 17.80
C GLN A 32 5.65 -9.07 16.77
N ASN A 33 5.00 -8.32 15.88
CA ASN A 33 4.11 -8.87 14.85
C ASN A 33 4.84 -9.16 13.53
N ILE A 34 6.08 -8.68 13.36
CA ILE A 34 6.75 -8.65 12.06
C ILE A 34 7.05 -10.06 11.56
N GLU A 35 7.54 -10.93 12.43
CA GLU A 35 7.79 -12.33 12.09
C GLU A 35 6.51 -13.06 11.67
N MET A 36 5.39 -12.81 12.38
CA MET A 36 4.09 -13.40 12.02
C MET A 36 3.58 -12.89 10.67
N LEU A 37 3.72 -11.58 10.41
CA LEU A 37 3.33 -10.97 9.14
C LEU A 37 4.20 -11.50 7.99
N GLN A 38 5.51 -11.65 8.21
CA GLN A 38 6.44 -12.22 7.24
C GLN A 38 6.08 -13.68 6.92
N ASN A 39 5.85 -14.51 7.95
CA ASN A 39 5.46 -15.91 7.80
C ASN A 39 4.10 -16.06 7.09
N ALA A 40 3.20 -15.09 7.24
CA ALA A 40 1.93 -15.02 6.52
C ALA A 40 2.09 -14.59 5.03
N GLY A 41 3.31 -14.28 4.57
CA GLY A 41 3.57 -13.88 3.19
C GLY A 41 3.12 -12.46 2.87
N VAL A 42 3.09 -11.56 3.85
CA VAL A 42 2.60 -10.18 3.70
C VAL A 42 3.26 -9.42 2.55
N MET A 43 4.54 -9.70 2.25
CA MET A 43 5.29 -9.08 1.15
C MET A 43 4.63 -9.32 -0.21
N THR A 44 4.25 -10.57 -0.50
CA THR A 44 3.63 -10.93 -1.77
C THR A 44 2.26 -10.28 -1.93
N LEU A 45 1.56 -10.01 -0.82
CA LEU A 45 0.25 -9.37 -0.81
C LEU A 45 0.33 -7.84 -0.93
N LEU A 46 1.35 -7.21 -0.34
CA LEU A 46 1.53 -5.75 -0.41
C LEU A 46 2.09 -5.28 -1.75
N ARG A 47 2.85 -6.10 -2.48
CA ARG A 47 3.38 -5.77 -3.82
C ARG A 47 2.32 -5.29 -4.82
N PRO A 48 1.23 -6.03 -5.10
CA PRO A 48 0.22 -5.54 -6.02
C PRO A 48 -0.52 -4.30 -5.49
N LEU A 49 -0.60 -4.14 -4.17
CA LEU A 49 -1.25 -2.99 -3.53
C LEU A 49 -0.40 -1.71 -3.59
N MET A 50 0.92 -1.84 -3.78
CA MET A 50 1.79 -0.73 -4.15
C MET A 50 1.50 -0.18 -5.55
N LEU A 51 1.00 -1.03 -6.44
CA LEU A 51 0.62 -0.71 -7.81
C LEU A 51 -0.87 -0.37 -7.92
N ASP A 52 -1.56 -0.20 -6.79
CA ASP A 52 -3.00 -0.01 -6.79
C ASP A 52 -3.39 1.30 -7.47
N SER A 53 -4.45 1.27 -8.26
CA SER A 53 -5.01 2.45 -8.93
C SER A 53 -5.56 3.48 -7.95
N VAL A 54 -5.85 3.08 -6.70
CA VAL A 54 -6.36 3.98 -5.66
C VAL A 54 -5.20 4.57 -4.84
N PRO A 55 -4.97 5.89 -4.89
CA PRO A 55 -3.82 6.52 -4.23
C PRO A 55 -3.72 6.23 -2.73
N GLY A 56 -4.86 6.21 -2.02
CA GLY A 56 -4.86 5.92 -0.58
C GLY A 56 -4.44 4.48 -0.24
N ILE A 57 -4.75 3.51 -1.12
CA ILE A 57 -4.33 2.11 -0.94
C ILE A 57 -2.82 2.02 -1.17
N GLN A 58 -2.33 2.60 -2.27
CA GLN A 58 -0.92 2.67 -2.60
C GLN A 58 -0.08 3.29 -1.46
N GLN A 59 -0.50 4.46 -0.96
CA GLN A 59 0.22 5.16 0.12
C GLN A 59 0.26 4.34 1.40
N THR A 60 -0.86 3.72 1.77
CA THR A 60 -0.93 2.91 3.00
C THR A 60 -0.13 1.62 2.85
N ALA A 61 -0.12 1.00 1.66
CA ALA A 61 0.75 -0.13 1.37
C ALA A 61 2.22 0.25 1.50
N ALA A 62 2.62 1.41 0.97
CA ALA A 62 3.99 1.92 1.10
C ALA A 62 4.39 2.16 2.55
N LEU A 63 3.48 2.72 3.35
CA LEU A 63 3.69 2.91 4.78
C LEU A 63 3.86 1.56 5.50
N ALA A 64 3.02 0.58 5.18
CA ALA A 64 3.13 -0.77 5.75
C ALA A 64 4.48 -1.42 5.41
N LEU A 65 4.91 -1.31 4.15
CA LEU A 65 6.21 -1.79 3.69
C LEU A 65 7.37 -1.08 4.40
N GLY A 66 7.29 0.23 4.55
CA GLY A 66 8.31 1.01 5.28
C GLY A 66 8.46 0.54 6.72
N ARG A 67 7.34 0.31 7.43
CA ARG A 67 7.35 -0.23 8.80
C ARG A 67 7.92 -1.65 8.87
N LEU A 68 7.58 -2.50 7.91
CA LEU A 68 8.12 -3.86 7.82
C LEU A 68 9.64 -3.85 7.57
N ALA A 69 10.11 -2.99 6.66
CA ALA A 69 11.53 -2.82 6.35
C ALA A 69 12.32 -2.24 7.53
N ASP A 70 11.75 -1.29 8.28
CA ASP A 70 12.39 -0.69 9.46
C ASP A 70 12.70 -1.71 10.57
N HIS A 71 11.91 -2.79 10.64
CA HIS A 71 12.04 -3.80 11.68
C HIS A 71 12.77 -5.08 11.24
N SER A 72 13.11 -5.24 9.95
CA SER A 72 13.77 -6.45 9.45
C SER A 72 14.61 -6.17 8.21
N ASP A 73 15.92 -6.42 8.30
CA ASP A 73 16.85 -6.28 7.18
C ASP A 73 16.47 -7.16 5.99
N SER A 74 15.93 -8.35 6.25
CA SER A 74 15.45 -9.27 5.20
C SER A 74 14.25 -8.70 4.44
N LEU A 75 13.38 -7.97 5.13
CA LEU A 75 12.23 -7.28 4.52
C LEU A 75 12.67 -5.99 3.83
N ALA A 76 13.63 -5.26 4.39
CA ALA A 76 14.22 -4.09 3.76
C ALA A 76 14.87 -4.45 2.41
N GLU A 77 15.65 -5.54 2.37
CA GLU A 77 16.24 -6.03 1.12
C GLU A 77 15.17 -6.47 0.12
N ALA A 78 14.12 -7.14 0.59
CA ALA A 78 12.98 -7.51 -0.26
C ALA A 78 12.26 -6.29 -0.84
N VAL A 79 12.16 -5.17 -0.11
CA VAL A 79 11.56 -3.92 -0.60
C VAL A 79 12.43 -3.26 -1.67
N VAL A 80 13.77 -3.26 -1.50
CA VAL A 80 14.72 -2.68 -2.47
C VAL A 80 14.76 -3.48 -3.76
N ARG A 81 14.76 -4.81 -3.68
CA ARG A 81 14.79 -5.70 -4.85
C ARG A 81 13.56 -5.60 -5.74
N GLU A 82 12.46 -5.06 -5.22
CA GLU A 82 11.16 -5.05 -5.88
C GLU A 82 10.82 -3.73 -6.57
N ASP A 83 11.80 -2.83 -6.76
CA ASP A 83 11.63 -1.55 -7.47
C ASP A 83 10.46 -0.69 -6.94
N ILE A 84 10.17 -0.84 -5.65
CA ILE A 84 9.06 -0.13 -4.97
C ILE A 84 9.38 1.37 -4.84
N LEU A 85 10.66 1.73 -4.78
CA LEU A 85 11.13 3.09 -4.54
C LEU A 85 10.98 4.04 -5.75
N PRO A 86 11.37 3.68 -6.99
CA PRO A 86 11.14 4.53 -8.16
C PRO A 86 9.66 4.88 -8.38
N GLN A 87 8.76 3.94 -8.13
CA GLN A 87 7.33 4.18 -8.31
C GLN A 87 6.73 5.06 -7.22
N LEU A 88 7.19 4.95 -5.97
CA LEU A 88 6.78 5.89 -4.92
C LEU A 88 7.20 7.32 -5.24
N VAL A 89 8.41 7.51 -5.76
CA VAL A 89 8.91 8.83 -6.18
C VAL A 89 8.07 9.39 -7.32
N LEU A 90 7.67 8.58 -8.30
CA LEU A 90 6.80 9.00 -9.41
C LEU A 90 5.36 9.32 -8.94
N SER A 91 4.79 8.50 -8.07
CA SER A 91 3.46 8.76 -7.47
C SER A 91 3.46 10.01 -6.61
N LEU A 92 4.52 10.27 -5.84
CA LEU A 92 4.65 11.50 -5.04
C LEU A 92 4.91 12.73 -5.93
N ALA A 93 5.71 12.61 -6.98
CA ALA A 93 5.94 13.68 -7.94
C ALA A 93 4.64 14.07 -8.67
N SER A 94 3.84 13.09 -9.11
CA SER A 94 2.55 13.36 -9.77
C SER A 94 1.51 13.98 -8.85
N GLN A 95 1.43 13.55 -7.58
CA GLN A 95 0.53 14.16 -6.59
C GLN A 95 0.95 15.58 -6.19
N ASN A 96 2.24 15.86 -6.07
CA ASN A 96 2.73 17.22 -5.78
C ASN A 96 2.52 18.21 -6.94
N VAL A 97 2.54 17.74 -8.19
CA VAL A 97 2.19 18.58 -9.36
C VAL A 97 0.70 18.93 -9.36
N SER A 98 -0.18 17.99 -8.98
CA SER A 98 -1.62 18.24 -8.90
C SER A 98 -2.02 19.21 -7.77
N LEU A 99 -1.23 19.33 -6.71
CA LEU A 99 -1.47 20.28 -5.61
C LEU A 99 -0.93 21.68 -5.91
N SER A 100 0.07 21.79 -6.77
CA SER A 100 0.64 23.09 -7.17
C SER A 100 -0.17 23.78 -8.26
N SER A 101 -0.88 23.04 -9.11
CA SER A 101 -1.79 23.59 -10.12
C SER A 101 -3.15 24.07 -9.58
N LEU A 102 -3.54 23.66 -8.37
CA LEU A 102 -4.76 24.14 -7.68
C LEU A 102 -4.53 25.37 -6.79
N ARG A 103 -3.29 25.85 -6.66
CA ARG A 103 -2.93 27.02 -5.82
C ARG A 103 -2.70 28.31 -6.60
N LEU A 104 -2.93 28.32 -7.93
CA LEU A 104 -2.63 29.47 -8.80
C LEU A 104 -3.78 29.91 -9.72
N THR A 105 -5.03 29.58 -9.42
CA THR A 105 -6.22 30.17 -10.05
C THR A 105 -7.19 30.63 -8.98
#